data_AF-A0A255G3Q8-F1
#
_entry.id   AF-A0A255G3Q8-F1
#
_cell.length_a   1.000
_cell.length_b   1.000
_cell.length_c   1.000
_cell.angle_alpha   90.00
_cell.angle_beta   90.00
_cell.angle_gamma   90.00
#
_symmetry.space_group_name_H-M   'P 1'
#
loop_
_entity.id
_entity.type
_entity.pdbx_description
1 polymer ?
#
loop_
_entity_poly.entity_id
_entity_poly.type
_entity_poly.pdbx_seq_one_letter_code
_entity_poly.pdbx_strand_id
1 'polypeptide(L)' 'MTTMVDIARSVRWYVHSVMGDNAYEKYVRHQQLHHPDAPIPTERDFWRQKHEDAERNPKTRCC' A
#
# COMPACT_ATOMS: atom_id res chain seq x y z
N MET A 1 -29.23 3.78 1.76
CA MET A 1 -28.10 3.36 2.61
C MET A 1 -27.01 2.88 1.68
N THR A 2 -26.12 3.79 1.26
CA THR A 2 -24.95 3.45 0.43
C THR A 2 -24.13 2.45 1.22
N THR A 3 -24.03 1.22 0.69
CA THR A 3 -23.33 0.14 1.38
C THR A 3 -21.86 0.53 1.47
N MET A 4 -21.18 0.24 2.58
CA MET A 4 -19.76 0.55 2.76
C MET A 4 -18.88 0.02 1.61
N VAL A 5 -19.38 -0.99 0.88
CA VAL A 5 -18.79 -1.59 -0.31
C VAL A 5 -18.67 -0.61 -1.47
N ASP A 6 -19.69 0.22 -1.73
CA ASP A 6 -19.68 1.19 -2.84
C ASP A 6 -18.67 2.32 -2.59
N ILE A 7 -18.60 2.77 -1.33
CA ILE A 7 -17.63 3.78 -0.90
C ILE A 7 -16.21 3.22 -1.03
N ALA A 8 -15.97 1.98 -0.57
CA ALA A 8 -14.67 1.33 -0.70
C ALA A 8 -14.24 1.17 -2.17
N ARG A 9 -15.17 0.82 -3.07
CA ARG A 9 -14.88 0.68 -4.51
C ARG A 9 -14.54 2.03 -5.17
N SER A 10 -15.26 3.08 -4.78
CA SER A 10 -15.08 4.43 -5.32
C SER A 10 -13.76 5.05 -4.84
N VAL A 11 -13.46 4.88 -3.56
CA VAL A 11 -12.16 5.27 -2.97
C VAL A 11 -11.02 4.52 -3.64
N ARG A 12 -11.16 3.21 -3.87
CA ARG A 12 -10.13 2.41 -4.56
C ARG A 12 -9.89 2.86 -5.99
N TRP A 13 -10.95 3.12 -6.77
CA TRP A 13 -10.80 3.65 -8.13
C TRP A 13 -10.14 5.04 -8.12
N TYR A 14 -10.55 5.91 -7.19
CA TYR A 14 -9.99 7.25 -7.04
C TYR A 14 -8.50 7.22 -6.68
N VAL A 15 -8.10 6.39 -5.70
CA VAL A 15 -6.69 6.20 -5.32
C VAL A 15 -5.88 5.62 -6.48
N HIS A 16 -6.42 4.62 -7.18
CA HIS A 16 -5.78 4.00 -8.33
C HIS A 16 -5.61 4.97 -9.52
N SER A 17 -6.55 5.90 -9.70
CA SER A 17 -6.57 6.83 -10.84
C SER A 17 -5.78 8.13 -10.56
N VAL A 18 -5.84 8.63 -9.33
CA VAL A 18 -5.28 9.94 -8.96
C VAL A 18 -3.87 9.84 -8.41
N MET A 19 -3.55 8.79 -7.64
CA MET A 19 -2.33 8.80 -6.84
C MET A 19 -1.17 8.07 -7.52
N GLY A 20 -1.42 7.13 -8.44
CA GLY A 20 -0.36 6.26 -8.99
C GLY A 20 0.39 5.45 -7.93
N ASP A 21 -0.02 5.57 -6.67
CA ASP A 21 0.64 5.06 -5.47
C ASP A 21 0.02 3.73 -5.06
N ASN A 22 -0.16 2.86 -6.06
CA ASN A 22 -0.57 1.46 -5.88
C ASN A 22 0.55 0.63 -5.23
N ALA A 23 1.44 1.25 -4.45
CA ALA A 23 2.53 0.60 -3.75
C ALA A 23 2.00 -0.49 -2.83
N TYR A 24 0.91 -0.20 -2.10
CA TYR A 24 0.25 -1.18 -1.25
C TYR A 24 -0.38 -2.32 -2.06
N GLU A 25 -1.14 -2.02 -3.11
CA GLU A 25 -1.78 -3.06 -3.94
C GLU A 25 -0.76 -3.97 -4.64
N LYS A 26 0.35 -3.39 -5.16
CA LYS A 26 1.48 -4.15 -5.70
C LYS A 26 2.14 -5.00 -4.62
N TYR A 27 2.33 -4.48 -3.41
CA TYR A 27 2.89 -5.22 -2.29
C TYR A 27 1.99 -6.40 -1.91
N VAL A 28 0.68 -6.19 -1.77
CA VAL A 28 -0.31 -7.24 -1.51
C VAL A 28 -0.27 -8.32 -2.60
N ARG A 29 -0.29 -7.92 -3.87
CA ARG A 29 -0.21 -8.87 -4.99
C ARG A 29 1.10 -9.66 -4.97
N HIS A 30 2.23 -8.99 -4.74
CA HIS A 30 3.53 -9.65 -4.60
C HIS A 30 3.54 -10.64 -3.44
N GLN A 31 3.00 -10.24 -2.29
CA GLN A 31 2.90 -11.09 -1.11
C GLN A 31 2.01 -12.31 -1.38
N GLN A 32 0.86 -12.13 -2.03
CA GLN A 32 -0.03 -13.23 -2.40
C GLN A 32 0.61 -14.21 -3.39
N LEU A 33 1.46 -13.72 -4.30
CA LEU A 33 2.15 -14.56 -5.28
C LEU A 33 3.35 -15.32 -4.69
N HIS A 34 4.10 -14.69 -3.78
CA HIS A 34 5.35 -15.26 -3.25
C HIS A 34 5.19 -15.89 -1.85
N HIS A 35 4.18 -15.49 -1.09
CA HIS A 35 3.99 -15.82 0.32
C HIS A 35 2.49 -15.85 0.69
N PRO A 36 1.72 -16.83 0.17
CA PRO A 36 0.28 -16.91 0.39
C PRO A 36 -0.11 -17.10 1.87
N ASP A 37 0.75 -17.69 2.69
CA ASP A 37 0.50 -17.96 4.12
C ASP A 37 0.92 -16.81 5.05
N ALA A 38 1.53 -15.75 4.51
CA ALA A 38 1.97 -14.62 5.32
C ALA A 38 0.83 -13.64 5.59
N PRO A 39 0.67 -13.14 6.84
CA PRO A 39 -0.33 -12.13 7.15
C PRO A 39 0.00 -10.83 6.40
N ILE A 40 -0.98 -10.33 5.64
CA ILE A 40 -0.84 -9.07 4.91
C ILE A 40 -1.06 -7.91 5.88
N PRO A 41 -0.06 -7.04 6.11
CA PRO A 41 -0.19 -5.88 6.98
C PRO A 41 -1.26 -4.93 6.45
N THR A 42 -1.90 -4.18 7.34
CA THR A 42 -2.87 -3.16 6.92
C THR A 42 -2.18 -2.04 6.14
N GLU A 43 -2.93 -1.31 5.33
CA GLU A 43 -2.40 -0.19 4.54
C GLU A 43 -1.66 0.84 5.41
N ARG A 44 -2.19 1.13 6.62
CA ARG A 44 -1.53 2.01 7.59
C ARG A 44 -0.18 1.49 8.07
N ASP A 45 -0.09 0.19 8.36
CA ASP A 45 1.16 -0.42 8.81
C ASP A 45 2.20 -0.46 7.69
N PHE A 46 1.76 -0.72 6.45
CA PHE A 46 2.62 -0.65 5.27
C PHE A 46 3.22 0.76 5.10
N TRP A 47 2.38 1.80 5.17
CA TRP A 47 2.86 3.18 5.06
C TRP A 47 3.78 3.56 6.21
N ARG A 48 3.44 3.16 7.44
CA ARG A 48 4.31 3.37 8.60
C ARG A 48 5.69 2.74 8.39
N GLN A 49 5.76 1.46 8.03
CA GLN A 49 7.04 0.80 7.75
C GLN A 49 7.80 1.46 6.59
N LYS A 50 7.10 1.90 5.54
CA LYS A 50 7.73 2.59 4.41
C LYS A 50 8.31 3.95 4.82
N HIS A 51 7.63 4.69 5.69
CA HIS A 51 8.15 5.92 6.26
C HIS A 51 9.33 5.65 7.20
N GLU A 52 9.22 4.68 8.10
CA GLU A 52 10.31 4.27 8.99
C GLU A 52 11.54 3.79 8.20
N ASP A 53 11.36 3.04 7.11
CA ASP A 53 12.44 2.62 6.22
C ASP A 53 13.07 3.82 5.49
N ALA A 54 12.26 4.78 5.05
CA ALA A 54 12.75 6.02 4.42
C ALA A 54 13.50 6.93 5.41
N GLU A 55 13.07 6.97 6.68
CA GLU A 55 13.73 7.70 7.76
C GLU A 55 15.01 7.00 8.25
N ARG A 56 14.98 5.67 8.36
CA ARG A 56 16.10 4.84 8.84
C ARG A 56 17.17 4.68 7.77
N ASN A 57 16.76 4.59 6.51
CA ASN A 57 17.63 4.51 5.36
C ASN A 57 17.33 5.70 4.44
N PRO A 58 17.67 6.93 4.87
CA PRO A 58 17.57 8.07 3.99
C PRO A 58 18.56 7.77 2.87
N LYS A 59 18.04 7.35 1.71
CA LYS A 59 18.82 7.20 0.48
C LYS A 59 19.24 8.60 0.01
N THR A 60 20.02 9.27 0.85
CA THR A 60 20.92 10.33 0.47
C THR A 60 21.83 9.68 -0.54
N ARG A 61 21.54 9.92 -1.83
CA ARG A 61 22.52 9.66 -2.87
C ARG A 61 23.70 10.56 -2.53
N CYS A 62 24.71 10.02 -1.86
CA CYS A 62 26.01 10.66 -1.82
C CYS A 62 26.66 10.45 -3.18
N CYS A 63 26.22 11.22 -4.18
CA CYS A 63 26.89 11.49 -5.44
C CYS A 63 26.23 12.74 -6.03
#